data_AF-A0A0G0ATE1-F1
#
_entry.id   AF-A0A0G0ATE1-F1
#
_cell.length_a   1.000
_cell.length_b   1.000
_cell.length_c   1.000
_cell.angle_alpha   90.00
_cell.angle_beta   90.00
_cell.angle_gamma   90.00
#
_symmetry.space_group_name_H-M   'P 1'
#
loop_
_entity.id
_entity.type
_entity.pdbx_description
1 polymer ?
#
loop_
_entity_poly.entity_id
_entity_poly.type
_entity_poly.pdbx_seq_one_letter_code
_entity_poly.pdbx_strand_id
1 'polypeptide(L)'
;KMEKLDENRFIPKIKEIRHWIIYFHSKIESELIFSLSISLTKELKSFTEDDYKQYTISMGRLYELIDGFNFTKKIELAFAINDIDESTRKKLYKVNNFRRYFSHPSEYKKEIKKLEDNNTYLNTLKLLLDCTRIMNKVTDKYFKVIDKFLSTTTGKEVQQKAGITA
;
A
#
# COMPACT_ATOMS: atom_id res chain seq x y z
N LYS A 1 -33.18 6.71 22.47
CA LYS A 1 -33.00 7.91 21.60
C LYS A 1 -31.91 7.57 20.59
N MET A 2 -32.26 7.32 19.32
CA MET A 2 -31.27 7.25 18.24
C MET A 2 -30.80 8.69 18.00
N GLU A 3 -29.53 8.99 18.29
CA GLU A 3 -28.90 10.19 17.74
C GLU A 3 -28.97 10.08 16.22
N LYS A 4 -29.70 11.00 15.58
CA LYS A 4 -29.59 11.22 14.14
C LYS A 4 -28.10 11.42 13.85
N LEU A 5 -27.50 10.50 13.12
CA LEU A 5 -26.17 10.66 12.57
C LEU A 5 -26.24 11.86 11.64
N ASP A 6 -25.75 12.98 12.14
CA ASP A 6 -25.69 14.25 11.43
C ASP A 6 -24.75 14.09 10.23
N GLU A 7 -25.35 13.82 9.07
CA GLU A 7 -24.69 13.63 7.77
C GLU A 7 -23.90 14.88 7.34
N ASN A 8 -24.00 15.99 8.08
CA ASN A 8 -23.26 17.23 7.89
C ASN A 8 -22.16 17.52 8.93
N ARG A 9 -21.81 16.58 9.82
CA ARG A 9 -20.92 16.80 11.00
C ARG A 9 -19.50 17.34 10.76
N PHE A 10 -19.02 17.42 9.53
CA PHE A 10 -17.65 17.86 9.24
C PHE A 10 -17.63 19.10 8.37
N ILE A 11 -16.88 20.10 8.81
CA ILE A 11 -16.53 21.26 7.98
C ILE A 11 -15.87 20.80 6.67
N PRO A 12 -16.00 21.53 5.54
CA PRO A 12 -15.51 21.10 4.22
C PRO A 12 -14.05 20.60 4.23
N LYS A 13 -13.18 21.30 4.97
CA LYS A 13 -11.77 20.94 5.15
C LYS A 13 -11.57 19.55 5.76
N ILE A 14 -12.39 19.15 6.73
CA ILE A 14 -12.32 17.82 7.36
C ILE A 14 -12.85 16.73 6.43
N LYS A 15 -13.87 17.04 5.62
CA LYS A 15 -14.32 16.12 4.56
C LYS A 15 -13.21 15.88 3.53
N GLU A 16 -12.51 16.94 3.13
CA GLU A 16 -11.41 16.86 2.18
C GLU A 16 -10.24 16.01 2.69
N ILE A 17 -9.72 16.28 3.91
CA ILE A 17 -8.61 15.48 4.45
C ILE A 17 -8.99 14.02 4.67
N ARG A 18 -10.25 13.73 5.02
CA ARG A 18 -10.75 12.35 5.09
C ARG A 18 -10.61 11.65 3.75
N HIS A 19 -11.00 12.30 2.66
CA HIS A 19 -10.85 11.73 1.32
C HIS A 19 -9.39 11.47 0.98
N TRP A 20 -8.50 12.42 1.27
CA TRP A 20 -7.07 12.23 1.05
C TRP A 20 -6.49 11.08 1.89
N ILE A 21 -6.85 10.99 3.17
CA ILE A 21 -6.39 9.91 4.04
C ILE A 21 -6.84 8.55 3.48
N ILE A 22 -8.11 8.41 3.08
CA ILE A 22 -8.63 7.15 2.53
C ILE A 22 -7.91 6.82 1.22
N TYR A 23 -7.80 7.77 0.30
CA TYR A 23 -7.13 7.58 -0.98
C TYR A 23 -5.67 7.14 -0.81
N PHE A 24 -4.89 7.88 -0.02
CA PHE A 24 -3.48 7.57 0.18
C PHE A 24 -3.27 6.28 0.98
N HIS A 25 -4.14 6.00 1.97
CA HIS A 25 -4.11 4.74 2.71
C HIS A 25 -4.34 3.54 1.79
N SER A 26 -5.38 3.56 0.96
CA SER A 26 -5.67 2.50 0.00
C SER A 26 -4.55 2.35 -1.02
N LYS A 27 -4.00 3.45 -1.54
CA LYS A 27 -2.86 3.40 -2.45
C LYS A 27 -1.64 2.73 -1.81
N ILE A 28 -1.26 3.18 -0.61
CA ILE A 28 -0.15 2.59 0.15
C ILE A 28 -0.39 1.11 0.43
N GLU A 29 -1.64 0.71 0.70
CA GLU A 29 -2.01 -0.69 0.92
C GLU A 29 -1.79 -1.54 -0.33
N SER A 30 -2.20 -1.06 -1.51
CA SER A 30 -1.95 -1.73 -2.79
C SER A 30 -0.45 -1.89 -3.06
N GLU A 31 0.36 -0.85 -2.81
CA GLU A 31 1.81 -0.90 -2.96
C GLU A 31 2.44 -1.95 -2.01
N LEU A 32 1.99 -2.00 -0.75
CA LEU A 32 2.44 -3.02 0.21
C LEU A 32 2.08 -4.43 -0.25
N ILE A 33 0.86 -4.66 -0.75
CA ILE A 33 0.43 -5.98 -1.23
C ILE A 33 1.33 -6.41 -2.40
N PHE A 34 1.52 -5.51 -3.36
CA PHE A 34 2.35 -5.78 -4.53
C PHE A 34 3.79 -6.09 -4.14
N SER A 35 4.42 -5.21 -3.34
CA SER A 35 5.82 -5.40 -2.94
C SER A 35 6.01 -6.69 -2.16
N LEU A 36 5.14 -6.97 -1.17
CA LEU A 36 5.20 -8.19 -0.37
C LEU A 36 5.01 -9.45 -1.22
N SER A 37 4.10 -9.42 -2.20
CA SER A 37 3.85 -10.58 -3.07
C SER A 37 5.12 -10.94 -3.85
N ILE A 38 5.84 -9.93 -4.35
CA ILE A 38 7.09 -10.14 -5.09
C ILE A 38 8.22 -10.53 -4.14
N SER A 39 8.39 -9.84 -3.01
CA SER A 39 9.48 -10.13 -2.07
C SER A 39 9.40 -11.52 -1.44
N LEU A 40 8.19 -12.05 -1.27
CA LEU A 40 7.94 -13.37 -0.70
C LEU A 40 7.94 -14.49 -1.75
N THR A 41 7.94 -14.15 -3.04
CA THR A 41 8.17 -15.13 -4.11
C THR A 41 9.66 -15.26 -4.42
N LYS A 42 10.05 -16.46 -4.85
CA LYS A 42 11.44 -16.88 -5.11
C LYS A 42 12.17 -15.87 -6.02
N GLU A 43 13.47 -15.64 -5.78
CA GLU A 43 14.28 -14.75 -6.63
C GLU A 43 14.12 -15.10 -8.12
N LEU A 44 13.77 -14.10 -8.92
CA LEU A 44 13.58 -14.13 -10.39
C LEU A 44 14.85 -14.48 -11.20
N LYS A 45 15.85 -15.12 -10.58
CA LYS A 45 17.09 -15.49 -11.26
C LYS A 45 16.90 -16.86 -11.91
N SER A 46 16.98 -16.86 -13.25
CA SER A 46 16.98 -18.02 -14.14
C SER A 46 15.73 -18.91 -14.04
N PHE A 47 14.56 -18.37 -14.37
CA PHE A 47 13.37 -19.19 -14.56
C PHE A 47 13.40 -19.92 -15.89
N THR A 48 13.13 -21.22 -15.85
CA THR A 48 12.58 -21.96 -17.00
C THR A 48 11.11 -21.56 -17.23
N GLU A 49 10.50 -21.97 -18.34
CA GLU A 49 9.07 -21.71 -18.61
C GLU A 49 8.16 -22.26 -17.48
N ASP A 50 8.47 -23.47 -16.99
CA ASP A 50 7.74 -24.09 -15.88
C ASP A 50 7.93 -23.32 -14.56
N ASP A 51 9.14 -22.81 -14.29
CA ASP A 51 9.38 -21.99 -13.11
C ASP A 51 8.59 -20.68 -13.15
N TYR A 52 8.45 -20.06 -14.33
CA TYR A 52 7.65 -18.84 -14.47
C TYR A 52 6.15 -19.10 -14.27
N LYS A 53 5.64 -20.22 -14.79
CA LYS A 53 4.24 -20.61 -14.55
C LYS A 53 3.98 -20.87 -13.07
N GLN A 54 4.90 -21.55 -12.38
CA GLN A 54 4.79 -21.73 -10.92
C GLN A 54 4.93 -20.41 -10.16
N TYR A 55 5.80 -19.52 -10.61
CA TYR A 55 5.96 -18.18 -10.05
C TYR A 55 4.66 -17.37 -10.16
N THR A 56 4.03 -17.31 -11.34
CA THR A 56 2.77 -16.56 -11.55
C THR A 56 1.61 -17.11 -10.71
N ILE A 57 1.47 -18.43 -10.62
CA ILE A 57 0.47 -19.07 -9.75
C ILE A 57 0.76 -18.75 -8.27
N SER A 58 2.03 -18.83 -7.86
CA SER A 58 2.44 -18.54 -6.47
C SER A 58 2.24 -17.07 -6.12
N MET A 59 2.56 -16.17 -7.05
CA MET A 59 2.32 -14.73 -6.95
C MET A 59 0.83 -14.43 -6.74
N GLY A 60 -0.05 -15.02 -7.56
CA GLY A 60 -1.50 -14.83 -7.42
C GLY A 60 -2.02 -15.28 -6.05
N ARG A 61 -1.61 -16.46 -5.60
CA ARG A 61 -1.99 -17.00 -4.28
C ARG A 61 -1.46 -16.16 -3.12
N LEU A 62 -0.22 -15.69 -3.22
CA LEU A 62 0.37 -14.81 -2.21
C LEU A 62 -0.32 -13.44 -2.19
N TYR A 63 -0.65 -12.89 -3.35
CA TYR A 63 -1.41 -11.65 -3.47
C TYR A 63 -2.74 -11.76 -2.73
N GLU A 64 -3.54 -12.79 -3.01
CA GLU A 64 -4.82 -13.04 -2.32
C GLU A 64 -4.64 -13.20 -0.81
N LEU A 65 -3.61 -13.95 -0.38
CA LEU A 65 -3.31 -14.15 1.04
C LEU A 65 -2.93 -12.84 1.74
N ILE A 66 -2.07 -12.04 1.12
CA ILE A 66 -1.58 -10.77 1.67
C ILE A 66 -2.70 -9.74 1.69
N ASP A 67 -3.53 -9.67 0.64
CA ASP A 67 -4.68 -8.78 0.57
C ASP A 67 -5.63 -8.99 1.76
N GLY A 68 -5.88 -10.26 2.13
CA GLY A 68 -6.68 -10.63 3.30
C GLY A 68 -6.09 -10.24 4.67
N PHE A 69 -4.82 -9.84 4.75
CA PHE A 69 -4.24 -9.35 6.01
C PHE A 69 -4.68 -7.92 6.30
N ASN A 70 -4.80 -7.56 7.58
CA ASN A 70 -5.01 -6.15 7.90
C ASN A 70 -3.75 -5.31 7.61
N PHE A 71 -3.92 -4.01 7.42
CA PHE A 71 -2.85 -3.06 7.10
C PHE A 71 -1.67 -3.11 8.09
N THR A 72 -1.94 -3.32 9.38
CA THR A 72 -0.89 -3.45 10.40
C THR A 72 -0.03 -4.68 10.17
N LYS A 73 -0.63 -5.83 9.87
CA LYS A 73 0.11 -7.06 9.56
C LYS A 73 0.91 -6.93 8.28
N LYS A 74 0.41 -6.21 7.26
CA LYS A 74 1.17 -5.88 6.04
C LYS A 74 2.42 -5.05 6.36
N ILE A 75 2.31 -4.01 7.20
CA ILE A 75 3.46 -3.22 7.67
C ILE A 75 4.50 -4.11 8.37
N GLU A 76 4.05 -4.95 9.29
CA GLU A 76 4.95 -5.81 10.08
C GLU A 76 5.71 -6.81 9.20
N LEU A 77 5.04 -7.38 8.20
CA LEU A 77 5.68 -8.27 7.24
C LEU A 77 6.73 -7.53 6.40
N ALA A 78 6.38 -6.34 5.90
CA ALA A 78 7.31 -5.53 5.10
C ALA A 78 8.56 -5.14 5.90
N PHE A 79 8.39 -4.85 7.18
CA PHE A 79 9.51 -4.58 8.08
C PHE A 79 10.34 -5.84 8.36
N ALA A 80 9.69 -6.98 8.65
CA ALA A 80 10.37 -8.23 8.97
C ALA A 80 11.25 -8.75 7.82
N ILE A 81 10.87 -8.49 6.57
CA ILE A 81 11.66 -8.85 5.38
C ILE A 81 12.63 -7.74 4.94
N ASN A 82 12.74 -6.65 5.71
CA ASN A 82 13.60 -5.50 5.44
C ASN A 82 13.26 -4.72 4.14
N ASP A 83 12.00 -4.76 3.69
CA ASP A 83 11.52 -3.92 2.58
C ASP A 83 11.35 -2.46 2.99
N ILE A 84 11.07 -2.24 4.27
CA ILE A 84 10.96 -0.92 4.87
C ILE A 84 11.80 -0.85 6.15
N ASP A 85 12.30 0.34 6.46
CA ASP A 85 13.02 0.59 7.71
C ASP A 85 12.06 0.95 8.87
N GLU A 86 12.59 0.98 10.09
CA GLU A 86 11.82 1.32 11.29
C GLU A 86 11.21 2.74 11.23
N SER A 87 11.89 3.66 10.54
CA SER A 87 11.37 5.03 10.32
C SER A 87 10.10 5.01 9.47
N THR A 88 10.13 4.28 8.36
CA THR A 88 9.00 4.09 7.44
C THR A 88 7.87 3.34 8.13
N ARG A 89 8.17 2.25 8.85
CA ARG A 89 7.21 1.50 9.66
C ARG A 89 6.41 2.41 10.60
N LYS A 90 7.09 3.28 11.36
CA LYS A 90 6.45 4.27 12.25
C LYS A 90 5.56 5.26 11.50
N LYS A 91 5.97 5.72 10.32
CA LYS A 91 5.16 6.62 9.49
C LYS A 91 3.89 5.94 8.97
N LEU A 92 4.00 4.70 8.47
CA LEU A 92 2.86 3.92 7.98
C LEU A 92 1.84 3.63 9.09
N TYR A 93 2.31 3.36 10.32
CA TYR A 93 1.41 3.26 11.48
C TYR A 93 0.61 4.54 11.75
N LYS A 94 1.24 5.72 11.59
CA LYS A 94 0.52 6.99 11.72
C LYS A 94 -0.54 7.15 10.64
N VAL A 95 -0.25 6.76 9.39
CA VAL A 95 -1.25 6.75 8.29
C VAL A 95 -2.43 5.84 8.63
N ASN A 96 -2.17 4.64 9.16
CA ASN A 96 -3.22 3.72 9.59
C ASN A 96 -4.08 4.32 10.73
N ASN A 97 -3.45 5.03 11.68
CA ASN A 97 -4.18 5.71 12.75
C ASN A 97 -5.10 6.80 12.20
N PHE A 98 -4.64 7.60 11.23
CA PHE A 98 -5.50 8.59 10.57
C PHE A 98 -6.73 7.94 9.93
N ARG A 99 -6.56 6.81 9.22
CA ARG A 99 -7.70 6.05 8.65
C ARG A 99 -8.66 5.58 9.75
N ARG A 100 -8.13 5.08 10.87
CA ARG A 100 -8.94 4.66 12.03
C ARG A 100 -9.74 5.80 12.63
N TYR A 101 -9.18 7.01 12.72
CA TYR A 101 -9.91 8.17 13.23
C TYR A 101 -11.21 8.40 12.46
N PHE A 102 -11.15 8.34 11.13
CA PHE A 102 -12.33 8.54 10.28
C PHE A 102 -13.22 7.30 10.12
N SER A 103 -12.73 6.10 10.50
CA SER A 103 -13.54 4.88 10.56
C SER A 103 -14.36 4.81 11.85
N HIS A 104 -13.86 5.40 12.95
CA HIS A 104 -14.51 5.42 14.26
C HIS A 104 -14.57 6.86 14.83
N PRO A 105 -15.22 7.81 14.14
CA PRO A 105 -15.14 9.22 14.48
C PRO A 105 -15.70 9.57 15.87
N SER A 106 -16.58 8.74 16.42
CA SER A 106 -17.09 8.89 17.79
C SER A 106 -16.02 8.68 18.85
N GLU A 107 -15.05 7.80 18.62
CA GLU A 107 -13.95 7.48 19.53
C GLU A 107 -12.81 8.51 19.41
N TYR A 108 -12.57 9.01 18.19
CA TYR A 108 -11.43 9.88 17.87
C TYR A 108 -11.81 11.34 17.64
N LYS A 109 -12.86 11.84 18.32
CA LYS A 109 -13.36 13.22 18.14
C LYS A 109 -12.27 14.27 18.38
N LYS A 110 -11.40 14.05 19.39
CA LYS A 110 -10.34 15.00 19.75
C LYS A 110 -9.26 15.06 18.66
N GLU A 111 -8.89 13.91 18.11
CA GLU A 111 -7.88 13.76 17.07
C GLU A 111 -8.37 14.37 15.75
N ILE A 112 -9.64 14.14 15.39
CA ILE A 112 -10.25 14.75 14.20
C ILE A 112 -10.28 16.27 14.35
N LYS A 113 -10.68 16.79 15.52
CA LYS A 113 -10.71 18.24 15.77
C LYS A 113 -9.33 18.89 15.61
N LYS A 114 -8.24 18.19 15.98
CA LYS A 114 -6.87 18.70 15.75
C LYS A 114 -6.55 18.90 14.27
N LEU A 115 -7.19 18.16 13.36
CA LEU A 115 -6.97 18.31 11.92
C LEU A 115 -7.61 19.59 11.34
N GLU A 116 -8.42 20.31 12.13
CA GLU A 116 -8.95 21.63 11.73
C GLU A 116 -7.85 22.70 11.73
N ASP A 117 -6.84 22.55 12.59
CA ASP A 117 -5.66 23.41 12.63
C ASP A 117 -4.84 23.31 11.33
N ASN A 118 -4.42 24.46 10.80
CA ASN A 118 -3.71 24.53 9.51
C ASN A 118 -2.36 23.80 9.54
N ASN A 119 -1.60 23.91 10.63
CA ASN A 119 -0.30 23.26 10.71
C ASN A 119 -0.45 21.74 10.78
N THR A 120 -1.38 21.26 11.59
CA THR A 120 -1.67 19.82 11.73
C THR A 120 -2.21 19.23 10.43
N TYR A 121 -3.11 19.96 9.74
CA TYR A 121 -3.63 19.59 8.42
C TYR A 121 -2.50 19.43 7.40
N LEU A 122 -1.66 20.45 7.23
CA LEU A 122 -0.56 20.44 6.28
C LEU A 122 0.47 19.36 6.59
N ASN A 123 0.80 19.17 7.86
CA ASN A 123 1.72 18.11 8.29
C ASN A 123 1.17 16.71 8.02
N THR A 124 -0.15 16.53 8.16
CA THR A 124 -0.82 15.27 7.80
C THR A 124 -0.73 15.01 6.31
N LEU A 125 -1.02 16.01 5.46
CA LEU A 125 -0.88 15.87 4.00
C LEU A 125 0.57 15.58 3.58
N LYS A 126 1.55 16.27 4.17
CA LYS A 126 2.98 16.01 3.95
C LYS A 126 3.35 14.58 4.32
N LEU A 127 2.85 14.07 5.45
CA LEU A 127 3.10 12.69 5.87
C LEU A 127 2.52 11.67 4.88
N LEU A 128 1.28 11.88 4.42
CA LEU A 128 0.63 11.01 3.44
C LEU A 128 1.45 10.96 2.15
N LEU A 129 1.84 12.12 1.62
CA LEU A 129 2.64 12.22 0.41
C LEU A 129 4.00 11.56 0.57
N ASP A 130 4.68 11.78 1.69
CA ASP A 130 5.97 11.18 1.99
C ASP A 130 5.88 9.65 2.06
N CYS A 131 4.86 9.10 2.73
CA CYS A 131 4.64 7.65 2.80
C CYS A 131 4.39 7.06 1.41
N THR A 132 3.58 7.71 0.57
CA THR A 132 3.36 7.24 -0.81
C THR A 132 4.64 7.30 -1.64
N ARG A 133 5.45 8.36 -1.51
CA ARG A 133 6.74 8.45 -2.21
C ARG A 133 7.71 7.37 -1.77
N ILE A 134 7.73 7.03 -0.47
CA ILE A 134 8.55 5.93 0.05
C ILE A 134 8.07 4.61 -0.54
N MET A 135 6.76 4.33 -0.50
CA MET A 135 6.24 3.08 -1.02
C MET A 135 6.42 2.93 -2.53
N ASN A 136 6.21 3.98 -3.32
CA ASN A 136 6.51 3.95 -4.75
C ASN A 136 7.98 3.55 -4.99
N LYS A 137 8.94 4.06 -4.22
CA LYS A 137 10.35 3.67 -4.36
C LYS A 137 10.60 2.20 -4.02
N VAL A 138 9.92 1.68 -3.00
CA VAL A 138 9.99 0.25 -2.63
C VAL A 138 9.47 -0.59 -3.79
N THR A 139 8.33 -0.22 -4.36
CA THR A 139 7.73 -0.90 -5.49
C THR A 139 8.54 -0.79 -6.79
N ASP A 140 9.11 0.39 -7.09
CA ASP A 140 9.94 0.63 -8.28
C ASP A 140 11.16 -0.29 -8.35
N LYS A 141 11.72 -0.68 -7.19
CA LYS A 141 12.79 -1.69 -7.11
C LYS A 141 12.34 -3.01 -7.75
N TYR A 142 11.09 -3.42 -7.51
CA TYR A 142 10.54 -4.68 -8.02
C TYR A 142 10.14 -4.60 -9.48
N PHE A 143 9.57 -3.47 -9.94
CA PHE A 143 9.33 -3.26 -11.37
C PHE A 143 10.60 -3.39 -12.20
N LYS A 144 11.73 -2.83 -11.73
CA LYS A 144 13.02 -2.97 -12.44
C LYS A 144 13.49 -4.43 -12.55
N VAL A 145 13.20 -5.27 -11.55
CA VAL A 145 13.54 -6.70 -11.59
C VAL A 145 12.65 -7.43 -12.61
N ILE A 146 11.35 -7.11 -12.61
CA ILE A 146 10.39 -7.67 -13.58
C ILE A 146 10.75 -7.22 -15.00
N ASP A 147 10.96 -5.94 -15.25
CA ASP A 147 11.34 -5.40 -16.56
C ASP A 147 12.63 -6.03 -17.09
N LYS A 148 13.62 -6.21 -16.21
CA LYS A 148 14.85 -6.91 -16.55
C LYS A 148 14.58 -8.35 -16.97
N PHE A 149 13.74 -9.08 -16.24
CA PHE A 149 13.35 -10.43 -16.62
C PHE A 149 12.62 -10.46 -17.97
N LEU A 150 11.63 -9.59 -18.17
CA LEU A 150 10.84 -9.51 -19.41
C LEU A 150 11.70 -9.13 -20.63
N SER A 151 12.83 -8.43 -20.42
CA SER A 151 13.78 -8.11 -21.49
C SER A 151 14.61 -9.30 -21.99
N THR A 152 14.67 -10.40 -21.23
CA THR A 152 15.41 -11.63 -21.60
C THR A 152 14.68 -12.44 -22.68
N THR A 153 15.39 -13.34 -23.38
CA THR A 153 14.76 -14.23 -24.38
C THR A 153 13.59 -15.00 -23.79
N THR A 154 13.79 -15.63 -22.63
CA THR A 154 12.74 -16.36 -21.91
C THR A 154 11.59 -15.46 -21.47
N GLY A 155 11.88 -14.24 -21.00
CA GLY A 155 10.85 -13.26 -20.64
C GLY A 155 9.98 -12.83 -21.81
N LYS A 156 10.57 -12.64 -23.00
CA LYS A 156 9.85 -12.29 -24.23
C LYS A 156 8.97 -13.43 -24.75
N GLU A 157 9.47 -14.67 -24.70
CA GLU A 157 8.70 -15.88 -25.06
C GLU A 157 7.47 -16.04 -24.17
N VAL A 158 7.63 -15.77 -22.87
CA VAL A 158 6.54 -15.75 -21.89
C VAL A 158 5.51 -14.65 -22.20
N GLN A 159 5.94 -13.42 -22.51
CA GLN A 159 5.02 -12.32 -22.88
C GLN A 159 4.18 -12.65 -24.11
N GLN A 160 4.81 -13.20 -25.17
CA GLN A 160 4.11 -13.61 -26.38
C GLN A 160 3.05 -14.68 -26.09
N LYS A 161 3.40 -15.71 -25.29
CA LYS A 161 2.46 -16.78 -24.92
C LYS A 161 1.32 -16.29 -24.02
N ALA A 162 1.57 -15.29 -23.18
CA ALA A 162 0.55 -14.68 -22.33
C ALA A 162 -0.38 -13.70 -23.07
N GLY A 163 -0.14 -13.41 -24.36
CA GLY A 163 -0.92 -12.44 -25.12
C GLY A 163 -0.68 -10.99 -24.70
N ILE A 164 0.43 -10.70 -24.01
CA ILE A 164 0.80 -9.35 -23.59
C ILE A 164 1.78 -8.80 -24.63
N THR A 165 1.27 -8.08 -25.63
CA THR A 165 2.11 -7.38 -26.62
C THR A 165 2.70 -6.11 -26.01
N ALA A 166 3.99 -5.88 -26.28
CA ALA A 166 4.73 -4.66 -25.92
C ALA A 166 4.16 -3.41 -26.62
#